data_AF-A0A7W6WFT1-F1
#
_entry.id   AF-A0A7W6WFT1-F1
#
_cell.length_a   1.000
_cell.length_b   1.000
_cell.length_c   1.000
_cell.angle_alpha   90.00
_cell.angle_beta   90.00
_cell.angle_gamma   90.00
#
_symmetry.space_group_name_H-M   'P 1'
#
loop_
_entity.id
_entity.type
_entity.pdbx_description
1 polymer ?
#
loop_
_entity_poly.entity_id
_entity_poly.type
_entity_poly.pdbx_seq_one_letter_code
_entity_poly.pdbx_strand_id
1 'polypeptide(L)'
;MQGLFFEPDTGVRMVIRGLVVLIGFWTAWRAGRAAAESWSNYPLVVVYTFLLAWVMQFLHHALFNGPMLSAFFYVIDFVLLLVFSTAGFRYRRTNQMVNNYYWLYEKTSAFSWKDKH
;
A
#
# COMPACT_ATOMS: atom_id res chain seq x y z
N MET A 1 12.02 -1.41 22.25
CA MET A 1 11.82 -2.66 21.49
C MET A 1 10.99 -2.30 20.29
N GLN A 2 11.57 -2.25 19.09
CA GLN A 2 10.89 -1.66 17.94
C GLN A 2 9.57 -2.38 17.63
N GLY A 3 8.47 -1.63 17.64
CA GLY A 3 7.15 -2.18 17.35
C GLY A 3 6.11 -1.09 17.23
N LEU A 4 5.61 -0.87 16.01
CA LEU A 4 4.57 0.12 15.70
C LEU A 4 3.34 -0.04 16.62
N PHE A 5 2.97 -1.27 16.96
CA PHE A 5 1.82 -1.59 17.82
C PHE A 5 2.15 -1.92 19.28
N PHE A 6 3.43 -2.03 19.65
CA PHE A 6 3.83 -2.74 20.88
C PHE A 6 4.64 -1.89 21.88
N GLU A 7 4.90 -0.62 21.57
CA GLU A 7 5.55 0.30 22.50
C GLU A 7 4.53 1.18 23.23
N PRO A 8 4.47 1.13 24.58
CA PRO A 8 3.74 2.10 25.37
C PRO A 8 4.48 3.45 25.31
N ASP A 9 4.01 4.34 24.44
CA ASP A 9 4.46 5.72 24.31
C ASP A 9 3.54 6.69 25.09
N THR A 10 3.96 7.94 25.26
CA THR A 10 3.05 9.01 25.72
C THR A 10 1.83 9.10 24.79
N GLY A 11 0.62 9.31 25.34
CA GLY A 11 -0.64 9.22 24.57
C GLY A 11 -0.64 10.00 23.25
N VAL A 12 0.01 11.18 23.21
CA VAL A 12 0.18 11.99 21.98
C VAL A 12 0.95 11.26 20.89
N ARG A 13 2.06 10.60 21.25
CA ARG A 13 2.92 9.89 20.31
C ARG A 13 2.22 8.64 19.76
N MET A 14 1.36 8.01 20.54
CA MET A 14 0.50 6.91 20.07
C MET A 14 -0.51 7.37 19.01
N VAL A 15 -1.13 8.55 19.20
CA VAL A 15 -2.04 9.17 18.21
C VAL A 15 -1.29 9.50 16.91
N ILE A 16 -0.13 10.16 17.01
CA ILE A 16 0.70 10.49 15.84
C ILE A 16 1.09 9.21 15.09
N ARG A 17 1.46 8.16 15.82
CA ARG A 17 1.80 6.86 15.22
C ARG A 17 0.63 6.28 14.45
N GLY A 18 -0.56 6.25 15.04
CA GLY A 18 -1.79 5.82 14.37
C GLY A 18 -2.05 6.60 13.07
N LEU A 19 -1.88 7.91 13.10
CA LEU A 19 -2.02 8.76 11.90
C LEU A 19 -0.99 8.41 10.82
N VAL A 20 0.29 8.21 11.20
CA VAL A 20 1.35 7.79 10.27
C VAL A 20 0.99 6.45 9.61
N VAL A 21 0.47 5.48 10.37
CA VAL A 21 0.02 4.18 9.83
C VAL A 21 -1.12 4.37 8.83
N LEU A 22 -2.15 5.13 9.20
CA LEU A 22 -3.31 5.38 8.34
C LEU A 22 -2.90 6.06 7.02
N ILE A 23 -2.01 7.06 7.09
CA ILE A 23 -1.46 7.73 5.92
C ILE A 23 -0.60 6.76 5.10
N GLY A 24 0.18 5.89 5.74
CA GLY A 24 0.95 4.84 5.06
C GLY A 24 0.07 3.90 4.25
N PHE A 25 -1.03 3.40 4.83
CA PHE A 25 -1.97 2.55 4.11
C PHE A 25 -2.69 3.30 2.98
N TRP A 26 -3.08 4.55 3.23
CA TRP A 26 -3.71 5.38 2.21
C TRP A 26 -2.77 5.66 1.03
N THR A 27 -1.51 5.99 1.31
CA THR A 27 -0.49 6.26 0.28
C THR A 27 -0.15 5.00 -0.51
N ALA A 28 -0.04 3.83 0.13
CA ALA A 28 0.12 2.55 -0.55
C ALA A 28 -1.02 2.29 -1.55
N TRP A 29 -2.27 2.40 -1.08
CA TRP A 29 -3.45 2.26 -1.93
C TRP A 29 -3.43 3.23 -3.13
N ARG A 30 -3.09 4.51 -2.89
CA ARG A 30 -2.98 5.54 -3.95
C ARG A 30 -1.84 5.24 -4.93
N ALA A 31 -0.70 4.76 -4.46
CA ALA A 31 0.44 4.41 -5.30
C ALA A 31 0.09 3.25 -6.26
N GLY A 32 -0.54 2.20 -5.74
CA GLY A 32 -1.02 1.09 -6.56
C GLY A 32 -2.05 1.51 -7.61
N ARG A 33 -3.00 2.37 -7.23
CA ARG A 33 -3.95 2.96 -8.19
C ARG A 33 -3.28 3.78 -9.28
N ALA A 34 -2.32 4.64 -8.91
CA ALA A 34 -1.60 5.49 -9.86
C ALA A 34 -0.80 4.65 -10.88
N ALA A 35 -0.18 3.56 -10.42
CA ALA A 35 0.47 2.60 -11.31
C ALA A 35 -0.52 2.01 -12.33
N ALA A 36 -1.72 1.62 -11.91
CA ALA A 36 -2.75 1.13 -12.83
C ALA A 36 -3.25 2.22 -13.80
N GLU A 37 -3.41 3.47 -13.35
CA GLU A 37 -3.83 4.61 -14.19
C GLU A 37 -2.99 4.77 -15.46
N SER A 38 -1.66 4.61 -15.34
CA SER A 38 -0.71 4.66 -16.46
C SER A 38 -0.63 3.37 -17.29
N TRP A 39 -1.56 2.44 -17.11
CA TRP A 39 -1.56 1.11 -17.71
C TRP A 39 -0.31 0.26 -17.44
N SER A 40 0.48 0.59 -16.41
CA SER A 40 1.74 -0.10 -16.11
C SER A 40 1.56 -1.54 -15.59
N ASN A 41 2.63 -2.33 -15.68
CA ASN A 41 2.65 -3.71 -15.21
C ASN A 41 2.75 -3.80 -13.68
N TYR A 42 2.26 -4.91 -13.11
CA TYR A 42 2.27 -5.17 -11.67
C TYR A 42 3.65 -5.06 -10.99
N PRO A 43 4.79 -5.44 -11.60
CA PRO A 43 6.10 -5.27 -10.96
C PRO A 43 6.40 -3.83 -10.53
N LEU A 44 5.85 -2.82 -11.23
CA LEU A 44 6.03 -1.42 -10.83
C LEU A 44 5.38 -1.11 -9.48
N VAL A 45 4.24 -1.74 -9.17
CA VAL A 45 3.57 -1.64 -7.86
C VAL A 45 4.45 -2.19 -6.75
N VAL A 46 5.15 -3.31 -7.02
CA VAL A 46 6.07 -3.94 -6.07
C VAL A 46 7.24 -3.00 -5.79
N VAL A 47 7.85 -2.40 -6.83
CA VAL A 47 8.95 -1.43 -6.69
C VAL A 47 8.52 -0.19 -5.90
N TYR A 48 7.37 0.40 -6.22
CA TYR A 48 6.85 1.56 -5.48
C TYR A 48 6.55 1.23 -4.01
N THR A 49 6.01 0.04 -3.75
CA THR A 49 5.75 -0.41 -2.38
C THR A 49 7.06 -0.61 -1.60
N PHE A 50 8.10 -1.16 -2.24
CA PHE A 50 9.42 -1.34 -1.63
C PHE A 50 10.01 0.02 -1.19
N LEU A 51 9.97 1.02 -2.07
CA LEU A 51 10.40 2.37 -1.73
C LEU A 51 9.54 2.99 -0.62
N LEU A 52 8.23 2.78 -0.66
CA LEU A 52 7.31 3.28 0.37
C LEU A 52 7.59 2.66 1.74
N ALA A 53 7.86 1.35 1.82
CA ALA A 53 8.23 0.69 3.07
C ALA A 53 9.53 1.27 3.66
N TRP A 54 10.49 1.64 2.81
CA TRP A 54 11.70 2.34 3.25
C TRP A 54 11.37 3.71 3.86
N VAL A 55 10.51 4.49 3.20
CA VAL A 55 10.05 5.78 3.73
C VAL A 55 9.35 5.61 5.08
N MET A 56 8.55 4.55 5.26
CA MET A 56 7.89 4.28 6.54
C MET A 56 8.87 3.94 7.66
N GLN A 57 9.94 3.18 7.39
CA GLN A 57 11.03 2.94 8.35
C GLN A 57 11.77 4.22 8.71
N PHE A 58 12.05 5.07 7.71
CA PHE A 58 12.64 6.39 7.95
C PHE A 58 11.75 7.26 8.85
N LEU A 59 10.44 7.33 8.58
CA LEU A 59 9.49 8.05 9.44
C LEU A 59 9.45 7.46 10.85
N HIS A 60 9.53 6.14 10.97
CA HIS A 60 9.56 5.49 12.28
C HIS A 60 10.79 5.91 13.09
N HIS A 61 11.97 5.92 12.47
CA HIS A 61 13.21 6.41 13.08
C HIS A 61 13.12 7.89 13.47
N ALA A 62 12.70 8.75 12.54
CA ALA A 62 12.69 10.20 12.73
C ALA A 62 11.68 10.66 13.80
N LEU A 63 10.49 10.05 13.88
CA LEU A 63 9.42 10.50 14.77
C LEU A 63 9.42 9.77 16.12
N PHE A 64 9.85 8.50 16.16
CA PHE A 64 9.70 7.64 17.34
C PHE A 64 11.05 7.21 17.95
N ASN A 65 12.16 7.65 17.37
CA ASN A 65 13.52 7.31 17.84
C ASN A 65 13.80 5.79 17.82
N GLY A 66 13.15 5.05 16.91
CA GLY A 66 13.46 3.65 16.62
C GLY A 66 14.73 3.52 15.76
N PRO A 67 15.27 2.32 15.52
CA PRO A 67 16.39 2.15 14.60
C PRO A 67 15.97 2.45 13.15
N MET A 68 16.93 2.93 12.35
CA MET A 68 16.68 3.40 10.97
C MET A 68 16.21 2.29 10.02
N LEU A 69 16.76 1.08 10.15
CA LEU A 69 16.38 -0.05 9.32
C LEU A 69 16.43 -1.32 10.16
N SER A 70 15.29 -2.00 10.25
CA SER A 70 15.20 -3.36 10.77
C SER A 70 14.69 -4.28 9.67
N ALA A 71 15.48 -5.26 9.27
CA ALA A 71 15.14 -6.15 8.17
C ALA A 71 13.81 -6.90 8.42
N PHE A 72 13.58 -7.36 9.65
CA PHE A 72 12.36 -8.07 10.03
C PHE A 72 11.11 -7.17 9.89
N PHE A 73 11.15 -5.96 10.47
CA PHE A 73 10.02 -5.04 10.40
C PHE A 73 9.84 -4.46 9.00
N TYR A 74 10.91 -4.25 8.25
CA TYR A 74 10.84 -3.83 6.85
C TYR A 74 10.05 -4.84 6.01
N VAL A 75 10.29 -6.15 6.17
CA VAL A 75 9.54 -7.19 5.44
C VAL A 75 8.06 -7.17 5.82
N ILE A 76 7.74 -7.04 7.11
CA ILE A 76 6.36 -6.94 7.58
C ILE A 76 5.66 -5.72 6.99
N ASP A 77 6.28 -4.54 7.10
CA ASP A 77 5.76 -3.29 6.58
C ASP A 77 5.55 -3.37 5.07
N PHE A 78 6.54 -3.91 4.36
CA PHE A 78 6.47 -4.12 2.92
C PHE A 78 5.30 -5.03 2.53
N VAL A 79 5.12 -6.17 3.19
CA VAL A 79 4.02 -7.09 2.89
C VAL A 79 2.67 -6.44 3.17
N LEU A 80 2.52 -5.75 4.30
CA LEU A 80 1.29 -5.04 4.65
C LEU A 80 0.96 -3.97 3.62
N LEU A 81 1.92 -3.09 3.30
CA LEU A 81 1.74 -2.04 2.30
C LEU A 81 1.47 -2.64 0.91
N LEU A 82 2.09 -3.78 0.58
CA LEU A 82 1.87 -4.45 -0.71
C LEU A 82 0.43 -4.92 -0.86
N VAL A 83 -0.22 -5.39 0.21
CA VAL A 83 -1.64 -5.74 0.18
C VAL A 83 -2.48 -4.51 -0.19
N PHE A 84 -2.25 -3.36 0.44
CA PHE A 84 -2.98 -2.12 0.14
C PHE A 84 -2.69 -1.60 -1.27
N SER A 85 -1.43 -1.58 -1.69
CA SER A 85 -1.03 -1.22 -3.05
C SER A 85 -1.65 -2.13 -4.10
N THR A 86 -1.66 -3.44 -3.87
CA THR A 86 -2.24 -4.43 -4.78
C THR A 86 -3.74 -4.26 -4.89
N ALA A 87 -4.43 -4.03 -3.76
CA ALA A 87 -5.86 -3.78 -3.75
C ALA A 87 -6.19 -2.50 -4.54
N GLY A 88 -5.41 -1.42 -4.37
CA GLY A 88 -5.56 -0.19 -5.13
C GLY A 88 -5.34 -0.39 -6.63
N PHE A 89 -4.28 -1.13 -7.01
CA PHE A 89 -3.98 -1.48 -8.39
C PHE A 89 -5.12 -2.28 -9.03
N ARG A 90 -5.57 -3.36 -8.37
CA ARG A 90 -6.65 -4.22 -8.85
C ARG A 90 -7.97 -3.49 -8.99
N TYR A 91 -8.30 -2.63 -8.02
CA TYR A 91 -9.51 -1.81 -8.08
C TYR A 91 -9.54 -0.92 -9.32
N ARG A 92 -8.44 -0.19 -9.56
CA ARG A 92 -8.35 0.70 -10.71
C ARG A 92 -8.32 -0.07 -12.03
N ARG A 93 -7.54 -1.16 -12.08
CA ARG A 93 -7.41 -2.02 -13.27
C ARG A 93 -8.75 -2.62 -13.67
N THR A 94 -9.53 -3.10 -12.72
CA THR A 94 -10.87 -3.66 -12.95
C THR A 94 -11.77 -2.62 -13.61
N ASN A 95 -11.82 -1.41 -13.05
CA ASN A 95 -12.63 -0.34 -13.61
C ASN A 95 -12.13 0.10 -15.00
N GLN A 96 -10.81 0.10 -15.26
CA GLN A 96 -10.27 0.36 -16.59
C GLN A 96 -10.70 -0.69 -17.61
N MET A 97 -10.61 -1.98 -17.27
CA MET A 97 -11.00 -3.06 -18.17
C MET A 97 -12.49 -3.02 -18.50
N VAL A 98 -13.34 -2.89 -17.49
CA VAL A 98 -14.80 -2.90 -17.70
C VAL A 98 -15.30 -1.63 -18.39
N ASN A 99 -14.71 -0.46 -18.12
CA ASN A 99 -15.19 0.78 -18.74
C ASN A 99 -14.64 0.99 -20.15
N ASN A 100 -13.35 0.72 -20.38
CA ASN A 100 -12.73 0.96 -21.69
C ASN A 100 -12.96 -0.20 -22.67
N TYR A 101 -13.11 -1.42 -22.16
CA TYR A 101 -13.33 -2.64 -22.95
C TYR A 101 -14.68 -3.30 -22.57
N TYR A 102 -15.71 -2.48 -22.39
CA TYR A 102 -17.04 -2.90 -21.91
C TYR A 102 -17.73 -3.95 -22.80
N TRP A 103 -17.34 -4.06 -24.07
CA TRP A 103 -17.86 -5.08 -24.99
C TRP A 103 -17.22 -6.46 -24.74
N LEU A 104 -15.98 -6.51 -24.24
CA LEU A 104 -15.23 -7.74 -24.02
C LEU A 104 -15.38 -8.25 -22.58
N TYR A 105 -15.41 -7.34 -21.60
CA TYR A 105 -15.36 -7.69 -20.19
C TYR A 105 -16.56 -7.20 -19.40
N GLU A 106 -16.91 -7.95 -18.35
CA GLU A 106 -17.85 -7.52 -17.32
C GLU A 106 -17.29 -7.67 -15.89
N LYS A 107 -17.77 -6.81 -14.99
CA LYS A 107 -17.30 -6.75 -13.61
C LYS A 107 -17.83 -7.93 -12.81
N THR A 108 -16.95 -8.70 -12.16
CA THR A 108 -17.35 -9.76 -11.23
C THR A 108 -17.28 -9.31 -9.77
N SER A 109 -16.36 -8.41 -9.45
CA SER A 109 -16.22 -7.81 -8.12
C SER A 109 -15.52 -6.45 -8.20
N ALA A 110 -15.28 -5.80 -7.06
CA ALA A 110 -14.46 -4.58 -7.02
C ALA A 110 -13.01 -4.79 -7.52
N PHE A 111 -12.51 -6.03 -7.55
CA PHE A 111 -11.11 -6.35 -7.84
C PHE A 111 -10.91 -7.35 -9.00
N SER A 112 -11.99 -7.76 -9.67
CA SER A 112 -11.95 -8.75 -10.74
C SER A 112 -13.01 -8.49 -11.82
N TRP A 113 -12.74 -9.02 -13.00
CA TRP A 113 -13.59 -8.99 -14.18
C TRP A 113 -13.48 -10.35 -14.89
N LYS A 114 -14.41 -10.64 -15.79
CA LYS A 114 -14.37 -11.84 -16.64
C LYS A 114 -14.73 -11.47 -18.08
N ASP A 115 -14.37 -12.35 -19.01
CA ASP A 115 -14.83 -12.26 -20.39
C ASP A 115 -16.35 -12.47 -20.46
N LYS A 116 -16.99 -11.73 -21.36
CA LYS A 116 -18.43 -11.88 -21.66
C LYS A 116 -18.73 -13.09 -22.55
N HIS A 117 -17.73 -13.60 -23.24
CA HIS A 117 -17.84 -14.67 -24.24
C HIS A 117 -17.06 -15.91 -23.82
#